data_AF-A0A384K437-F1
#
_entry.id   AF-A0A384K437-F1
#
_cell.length_a   1.000
_cell.length_b   1.000
_cell.length_c   1.000
_cell.angle_alpha   90.00
_cell.angle_beta   90.00
_cell.angle_gamma   90.00
#
_symmetry.space_group_name_H-M   'P 1'
#
loop_
_entity.id
_entity.type
_entity.pdbx_description
1 polymer ?
#
loop_
_entity_poly.entity_id
_entity_poly.type
_entity_poly.pdbx_seq_one_letter_code
_entity_poly.pdbx_strand_id
1 'polypeptide(L)'
;MASERISVHSLPDLKNTSDDALPTYLNSLKFTQSHTLSDARLAIGYASVLVCGACFYWDYTYGFEPTKSYTAIAVGIYFILNTFLTFWLFYVEKGIIYIGTSPDKKNIIEISTQTKKHQPIYNLTFKIYEAAKGRSGQPKEERTLRKPFREWFDLKGHFIVQPFQEMLASNISVIGAVDQKRVVKNEKKVEQEGQADLSMDDKWAALLKESSGDVETSGAEKAAGGKKRSKKV
;
A
#
# COMPACT_ATOMS: atom_id res chain seq x y z
N MET A 1 7.83 -20.85 -0.84
CA MET A 1 7.17 -20.60 0.46
C MET A 1 5.68 -20.77 0.23
N ALA A 2 5.02 -21.71 0.90
CA ALA A 2 3.59 -21.95 0.70
C ALA A 2 2.82 -20.65 1.02
N SER A 3 2.12 -20.10 0.02
CA SER A 3 1.22 -18.96 0.24
C SER A 3 0.09 -19.46 1.14
N GLU A 4 0.16 -19.13 2.41
CA GLU A 4 -0.95 -19.33 3.33
C GLU A 4 -2.17 -18.61 2.74
N ARG A 5 -3.32 -19.28 2.75
CA ARG A 5 -4.55 -18.69 2.22
C ARG A 5 -5.10 -17.76 3.27
N ILE A 6 -5.11 -16.47 2.96
CA ILE A 6 -5.64 -15.46 3.86
C ILE A 6 -7.12 -15.26 3.60
N SER A 7 -7.90 -15.05 4.67
CA SER A 7 -9.30 -14.75 4.52
C SER A 7 -9.48 -13.35 3.89
N VAL A 8 -10.07 -13.28 2.69
CA VAL A 8 -10.27 -12.02 1.94
C VAL A 8 -11.17 -11.00 2.65
N HIS A 9 -11.89 -11.45 3.68
CA HIS A 9 -12.81 -10.62 4.47
C HIS A 9 -12.17 -10.04 5.73
N SER A 10 -11.01 -10.56 6.14
CA SER A 10 -10.31 -10.08 7.34
C SER A 10 -9.34 -8.97 7.00
N LEU A 11 -9.82 -7.72 7.12
CA LEU A 11 -8.97 -6.53 6.97
C LEU A 11 -7.63 -6.60 7.73
N PRO A 12 -7.56 -7.07 9.00
CA PRO A 12 -6.28 -7.18 9.69
C PRO A 12 -5.33 -8.18 9.01
N ASP A 13 -5.84 -9.30 8.51
CA ASP A 13 -4.98 -10.31 7.88
C ASP A 13 -4.44 -9.83 6.51
N LEU A 14 -5.27 -9.14 5.72
CA LEU A 14 -4.82 -8.52 4.46
C LEU A 14 -3.76 -7.44 4.72
N LYS A 15 -3.96 -6.62 5.75
CA LYS A 15 -2.98 -5.61 6.17
C LYS A 15 -1.68 -6.27 6.62
N ASN A 16 -1.74 -7.22 7.54
CA ASN A 16 -0.56 -7.89 8.10
C ASN A 16 0.26 -8.59 7.01
N THR A 17 -0.40 -9.29 6.08
CA THR A 17 0.29 -9.95 4.96
C THR A 17 0.97 -8.94 4.03
N SER A 18 0.29 -7.82 3.73
CA SER A 18 0.87 -6.76 2.89
C SER A 18 2.06 -6.08 3.58
N ASP A 19 1.95 -5.88 4.90
CA ASP A 19 2.98 -5.28 5.75
C ASP A 19 4.21 -6.22 5.87
N ASP A 20 4.02 -7.54 5.90
CA ASP A 20 5.09 -8.54 5.97
C ASP A 20 5.87 -8.68 4.64
N ALA A 21 5.18 -8.52 3.50
CA ALA A 21 5.81 -8.55 2.19
C ALA A 21 6.72 -7.33 1.90
N LEU A 22 6.51 -6.21 2.60
CA LEU A 22 7.26 -4.97 2.40
C LEU A 22 8.77 -5.12 2.72
N PRO A 23 9.18 -5.53 3.95
CA PRO A 23 10.58 -5.72 4.27
C PRO A 23 11.29 -6.71 3.34
N THR A 24 10.65 -7.82 2.98
CA THR A 24 11.24 -8.82 2.08
C THR A 24 11.57 -8.25 0.71
N TYR A 25 10.67 -7.45 0.15
CA TYR A 25 10.91 -6.78 -1.12
C TYR A 25 12.02 -5.73 -1.01
N LEU A 26 12.00 -4.88 0.01
CA LEU A 26 13.00 -3.83 0.18
C LEU A 26 14.39 -4.40 0.47
N ASN A 27 14.47 -5.49 1.23
CA ASN A 27 15.74 -6.21 1.45
C ASN A 27 16.27 -6.81 0.14
N SER A 28 15.39 -7.36 -0.72
CA SER A 28 15.81 -7.83 -2.05
C SER A 28 16.42 -6.72 -2.93
N LEU A 29 16.04 -5.46 -2.67
CA LEU A 29 16.59 -4.26 -3.30
C LEU A 29 17.81 -3.68 -2.56
N LYS A 30 18.40 -4.43 -1.63
CA LYS A 30 19.56 -4.07 -0.81
C LYS A 30 19.34 -2.88 0.14
N PHE A 31 18.09 -2.55 0.50
CA PHE A 31 17.84 -1.59 1.56
C PHE A 31 18.19 -2.22 2.92
N THR A 32 19.00 -1.53 3.71
CA THR A 32 19.36 -1.98 5.06
C THR A 32 18.27 -1.57 6.04
N GLN A 33 17.54 -2.53 6.58
CA GLN A 33 16.49 -2.29 7.56
C GLN A 33 17.09 -1.87 8.92
N SER A 34 16.45 -0.89 9.57
CA SER A 34 16.70 -0.51 10.95
C SER A 34 15.64 -1.13 11.86
N HIS A 35 16.08 -1.85 12.89
CA HIS A 35 15.19 -2.53 13.86
C HIS A 35 15.02 -1.75 15.18
N THR A 36 15.47 -0.50 15.23
CA THR A 36 15.47 0.34 16.44
C THR A 36 14.12 0.39 17.18
N LEU A 37 12.99 0.40 16.46
CA LEU A 37 11.66 0.36 17.06
C LEU A 37 11.35 -0.98 17.73
N SER A 38 11.72 -2.09 17.08
CA SER A 38 11.56 -3.44 17.63
C SER A 38 12.49 -3.66 18.81
N ASP A 39 13.74 -3.21 18.72
CA ASP A 39 14.72 -3.32 19.78
C ASP A 39 14.29 -2.55 21.04
N ALA A 40 13.70 -1.36 20.88
CA ALA A 40 13.16 -0.59 22.00
C ALA A 40 12.00 -1.31 22.71
N ARG A 41 11.06 -1.87 21.96
CA ARG A 41 9.97 -2.69 22.52
C ARG A 41 10.52 -3.90 23.26
N LEU A 42 11.49 -4.57 22.65
CA LEU A 42 12.13 -5.76 23.20
C LEU A 42 12.85 -5.44 24.51
N ALA A 43 13.62 -4.34 24.55
CA ALA A 43 14.32 -3.89 25.75
C ALA A 43 13.36 -3.58 26.91
N ILE A 44 12.26 -2.86 26.65
CA ILE A 44 11.26 -2.54 27.68
C ILE A 44 10.55 -3.81 28.17
N GLY A 45 10.23 -4.73 27.26
CA GLY A 45 9.63 -6.02 27.59
C GLY A 45 10.53 -6.87 28.48
N TYR A 46 11.80 -7.04 28.10
CA TYR A 46 12.77 -7.79 28.91
C TYR A 46 13.05 -7.14 30.27
N ALA A 47 13.13 -5.80 30.34
CA ALA A 47 13.24 -5.11 31.61
C ALA A 47 12.06 -5.43 32.54
N SER A 48 10.84 -5.50 31.99
CA SER A 48 9.64 -5.87 32.75
C SER A 48 9.71 -7.32 33.28
N VAL A 49 10.19 -8.26 32.46
CA VAL A 49 10.38 -9.66 32.87
C VAL A 49 11.45 -9.78 33.95
N LEU A 50 12.54 -9.03 33.87
CA LEU A 50 13.59 -9.03 34.90
C LEU A 50 13.07 -8.51 36.24
N VAL A 51 12.26 -7.45 36.25
CA VAL A 51 11.61 -6.95 37.47
C VAL A 51 10.67 -8.01 38.06
N CYS A 52 9.89 -8.70 37.22
CA CYS A 52 9.03 -9.79 37.65
C CYS A 52 9.84 -10.96 38.25
N GLY A 53 10.92 -11.36 37.61
CA GLY A 53 11.82 -12.42 38.10
C GLY A 53 12.47 -12.05 39.44
N ALA A 54 12.91 -10.80 39.59
CA ALA A 54 13.45 -10.30 40.86
C ALA A 54 12.39 -10.31 41.97
N CYS A 55 11.17 -9.87 41.66
CA CYS A 55 10.04 -9.90 42.60
C CYS A 55 9.72 -11.34 43.06
N PHE A 56 9.71 -12.29 42.12
CA PHE A 56 9.47 -13.70 42.43
C PHE A 56 10.59 -14.30 43.28
N TYR A 57 11.84 -13.93 43.01
CA TYR A 57 12.99 -14.35 43.81
C TYR A 57 12.92 -13.83 45.25
N TRP A 58 12.51 -12.57 45.45
CA TRP A 58 12.29 -12.02 46.79
C TRP A 58 11.14 -12.71 47.53
N ASP A 59 10.02 -12.97 46.84
CA ASP A 59 8.87 -13.67 47.42
C ASP A 59 9.23 -15.10 47.86
N TYR A 60 10.02 -15.82 47.05
CA TYR A 60 10.52 -17.14 47.38
C TYR A 60 11.44 -17.15 48.62
N THR A 61 12.27 -16.13 48.79
CA THR A 61 13.30 -16.11 49.85
C THR A 61 12.75 -15.66 51.21
N TYR A 62 11.86 -14.66 51.22
CA TYR A 62 11.37 -14.02 52.45
C TYR A 62 9.94 -14.43 52.85
N GLY A 63 9.23 -15.17 51.99
CA GLY A 63 7.84 -15.55 52.19
C GLY A 63 6.85 -14.42 51.91
N PHE A 64 5.56 -14.76 51.79
CA PHE A 64 4.52 -13.84 51.31
C PHE A 64 4.26 -12.66 52.26
N GLU A 65 4.28 -12.89 53.57
CA GLU A 65 3.82 -11.92 54.58
C GLU A 65 4.63 -10.62 54.66
N PRO A 66 5.98 -10.64 54.67
CA PRO A 66 6.78 -9.42 54.59
C PRO A 66 6.88 -8.86 53.15
N THR A 67 6.62 -9.67 52.13
CA THR A 67 6.85 -9.29 50.72
C THR A 67 5.65 -8.58 50.08
N LYS A 68 4.47 -8.57 50.72
CA LYS A 68 3.24 -7.90 50.22
C LYS A 68 3.45 -6.46 49.75
N SER A 69 4.23 -5.66 50.48
CA SER A 69 4.52 -4.28 50.11
C SER A 69 5.44 -4.20 48.89
N TYR A 70 6.40 -5.10 48.78
CA TYR A 70 7.34 -5.19 47.66
C TYR A 70 6.65 -5.68 46.38
N THR A 71 5.75 -6.65 46.49
CA THR A 71 4.94 -7.10 45.35
C THR A 71 4.00 -5.99 44.86
N ALA A 72 3.39 -5.22 45.77
CA ALA A 72 2.59 -4.05 45.39
C ALA A 72 3.43 -2.99 44.64
N ILE A 73 4.66 -2.72 45.09
CA ILE A 73 5.59 -1.82 44.38
C ILE A 73 5.95 -2.38 43.00
N ALA A 74 6.23 -3.69 42.90
CA ALA A 74 6.56 -4.33 41.63
C ALA A 74 5.43 -4.25 40.60
N VAL A 75 4.17 -4.43 41.05
CA VAL A 75 2.98 -4.22 40.20
C VAL A 75 2.88 -2.76 39.76
N GLY A 76 3.15 -1.80 40.65
CA GLY A 76 3.21 -0.38 40.31
C GLY A 76 4.24 -0.07 39.22
N ILE A 77 5.45 -0.61 39.35
CA ILE A 77 6.53 -0.46 38.34
C ILE A 77 6.10 -1.07 37.00
N TYR A 78 5.47 -2.25 37.01
CA TYR A 78 4.94 -2.88 35.81
C TYR A 78 3.88 -2.02 35.11
N PHE A 79 2.97 -1.40 35.86
CA PHE A 79 1.99 -0.46 35.32
C PHE A 79 2.64 0.75 34.66
N ILE A 80 3.68 1.31 35.28
CA ILE A 80 4.44 2.44 34.72
C ILE A 80 5.13 2.03 33.42
N LEU A 81 5.81 0.88 33.40
CA LEU A 81 6.49 0.35 32.21
C LEU A 81 5.51 0.08 31.06
N ASN A 82 4.33 -0.50 31.36
CA ASN A 82 3.29 -0.72 30.36
C ASN A 82 2.69 0.59 29.83
N THR A 83 2.48 1.57 30.71
CA THR A 83 2.00 2.90 30.32
C THR A 83 3.02 3.59 29.42
N PHE A 84 4.30 3.50 29.75
CA PHE A 84 5.39 4.04 28.94
C PHE A 84 5.48 3.34 27.57
N LEU A 85 5.42 2.00 27.53
CA LEU A 85 5.39 1.23 26.28
C LEU A 85 4.20 1.63 25.41
N THR A 86 3.02 1.79 26.02
CA THR A 86 1.80 2.22 25.33
C THR A 86 1.98 3.62 24.75
N PHE A 87 2.48 4.57 25.54
CA PHE A 87 2.79 5.91 25.08
C PHE A 87 3.81 5.91 23.93
N TRP A 88 4.86 5.10 24.03
CA TRP A 88 5.86 4.95 22.97
C TRP A 88 5.25 4.45 21.65
N LEU A 89 4.38 3.44 21.70
CA LEU A 89 3.66 2.92 20.53
C LEU A 89 2.83 4.01 19.85
N PHE A 90 2.07 4.79 20.62
CA PHE A 90 1.18 5.81 20.09
C PHE A 90 1.91 7.04 19.56
N TYR A 91 2.98 7.49 20.23
CA TYR A 91 3.64 8.76 19.91
C TYR A 91 4.86 8.62 18.99
N VAL A 92 5.69 7.60 19.20
CA VAL A 92 6.97 7.44 18.49
C VAL A 92 6.83 6.50 17.31
N GLU A 93 6.11 5.41 17.49
CA GLU A 93 6.00 4.38 16.46
C GLU A 93 4.89 4.66 15.46
N LYS A 94 3.73 5.20 15.86
CA LYS A 94 2.66 5.69 14.96
C LYS A 94 2.34 4.77 13.77
N GLY A 95 2.47 3.44 13.95
CA GLY A 95 2.25 2.46 12.88
C GLY A 95 3.31 2.47 11.78
N ILE A 96 4.54 2.82 12.11
CA ILE A 96 5.71 2.68 11.25
C ILE A 96 6.11 1.21 11.25
N ILE A 97 6.12 0.62 10.06
CA ILE A 97 6.39 -0.81 9.87
C ILE A 97 7.79 -1.05 9.34
N TYR A 98 8.32 -0.08 8.60
CA TYR A 98 9.64 -0.21 8.00
C TYR A 98 10.41 1.11 8.07
N ILE A 99 11.65 0.98 8.52
CA ILE A 99 12.67 2.02 8.41
C ILE A 99 13.85 1.38 7.70
N GLY A 100 14.29 1.96 6.59
CA GLY A 100 15.42 1.43 5.85
C GLY A 100 16.30 2.51 5.25
N THR A 101 17.60 2.24 5.19
CA THR A 101 18.57 3.11 4.53
C THR A 101 18.79 2.63 3.11
N SER A 102 18.75 3.56 2.15
CA SER A 102 19.03 3.28 0.74
C SER A 102 20.45 2.69 0.54
N PRO A 103 20.67 1.83 -0.47
CA PRO A 103 21.99 1.30 -0.81
C PRO A 103 23.06 2.40 -0.98
N ASP A 104 22.65 3.58 -1.46
CA ASP A 104 23.52 4.74 -1.64
C ASP A 104 23.89 5.44 -0.33
N LYS A 105 23.32 5.01 0.81
CA LYS A 105 23.44 5.61 2.15
C LYS A 105 23.04 7.09 2.24
N LYS A 106 22.43 7.65 1.20
CA LYS A 106 22.04 9.06 1.10
C LYS A 106 20.65 9.35 1.63
N ASN A 107 19.75 8.37 1.62
CA ASN A 107 18.35 8.56 2.01
C ASN A 107 17.91 7.48 3.00
N ILE A 108 17.10 7.88 3.98
CA ILE A 108 16.39 7.00 4.91
C ILE A 108 14.91 7.02 4.50
N ILE A 109 14.31 5.84 4.34
CA ILE A 109 12.90 5.66 4.01
C ILE A 109 12.18 5.19 5.26
N GLU A 110 11.11 5.88 5.62
CA GLU A 110 10.16 5.47 6.65
C GLU A 110 8.82 5.16 5.97
N ILE A 111 8.27 3.98 6.24
CA ILE A 111 6.98 3.53 5.72
C ILE A 111 6.04 3.29 6.90
N SER A 112 4.94 4.00 6.90
CA SER A 112 3.83 3.82 7.84
C SER A 112 2.60 3.38 7.07
N THR A 113 1.83 2.44 7.64
CA THR A 113 0.63 1.94 6.97
C THR A 113 -0.54 1.93 7.95
N GLN A 114 -1.70 2.38 7.46
CA GLN A 114 -2.91 2.51 8.23
C GLN A 114 -4.12 2.03 7.43
N THR A 115 -5.06 1.41 8.12
CA THR A 115 -6.33 0.96 7.56
C THR A 115 -7.46 1.47 8.43
N LYS A 116 -8.52 1.99 7.80
CA LYS A 116 -9.74 2.38 8.50
C LYS A 116 -10.66 1.17 8.65
N LYS A 117 -11.39 1.09 9.76
CA LYS A 117 -12.38 0.04 9.98
C LYS A 117 -13.42 0.05 8.85
N HIS A 118 -13.76 -1.13 8.34
CA HIS A 118 -14.76 -1.35 7.28
C HIS A 118 -14.42 -0.71 5.91
N GLN A 119 -13.20 -0.19 5.72
CA GLN A 119 -12.74 0.29 4.43
C GLN A 119 -11.57 -0.59 3.96
N PRO A 120 -11.73 -1.39 2.88
CA PRO A 120 -10.68 -2.25 2.33
C PRO A 120 -9.66 -1.43 1.51
N ILE A 121 -9.21 -0.31 2.08
CA ILE A 121 -8.24 0.61 1.49
C ILE A 121 -6.99 0.57 2.35
N TYR A 122 -5.88 0.21 1.72
CA TYR A 122 -4.55 0.27 2.28
C TYR A 122 -4.03 1.70 2.13
N ASN A 123 -3.86 2.41 3.25
CA ASN A 123 -3.23 3.72 3.27
C ASN A 123 -1.76 3.53 3.62
N LEU A 124 -0.87 3.73 2.64
CA LEU A 124 0.57 3.67 2.81
C LEU A 124 1.12 5.09 2.76
N THR A 125 1.71 5.56 3.86
CA THR A 125 2.41 6.84 3.92
C THR A 125 3.90 6.56 3.92
N PHE A 126 4.61 7.09 2.93
CA PHE A 126 6.06 7.02 2.88
C PHE A 126 6.66 8.41 3.14
N LYS A 127 7.74 8.43 3.91
CA LYS A 127 8.52 9.62 4.19
C LYS A 127 9.97 9.35 3.84
N ILE A 128 10.55 10.26 3.08
CA ILE A 128 11.95 10.17 2.65
C ILE A 128 12.73 11.24 3.39
N TYR A 129 13.72 10.81 4.16
CA TYR A 129 14.64 11.67 4.89
C TYR A 129 16.02 11.62 4.24
N GLU A 130 16.75 12.73 4.32
CA GLU A 130 18.14 12.77 3.91
C GLU A 130 19.02 12.24 5.05
N ALA A 131 19.90 11.28 4.75
CA ALA A 131 20.72 10.60 5.75
C ALA A 131 21.64 11.56 6.53
N ALA A 132 22.05 12.66 5.91
CA ALA A 132 22.88 13.70 6.53
C ALA A 132 22.17 14.45 7.68
N LYS A 133 20.83 14.54 7.65
CA LYS A 133 20.03 15.25 8.66
C LYS A 133 19.37 14.31 9.68
N GLY A 134 19.50 13.00 9.48
CA GLY A 134 18.87 11.98 10.30
C GLY A 134 17.33 12.05 10.29
N ARG A 135 16.71 11.24 11.15
CA ARG A 135 15.25 11.10 11.29
C ARG A 135 14.57 12.33 11.94
N SER A 136 15.36 13.26 12.50
CA SER A 136 14.86 14.45 13.21
C SER A 136 14.59 15.66 12.30
N GLY A 137 14.92 15.58 11.02
CA GLY A 137 14.70 16.65 10.04
C GLY A 137 13.30 16.65 9.41
N GLN A 138 12.98 17.72 8.66
CA GLN A 138 11.80 17.72 7.79
C GLN A 138 11.96 16.68 6.67
N PRO A 139 10.91 15.89 6.37
CA PRO A 139 10.96 14.92 5.29
C PRO A 139 11.12 15.66 3.95
N LYS A 140 12.03 15.17 3.11
CA LYS A 140 12.26 15.66 1.74
C LYS A 140 11.06 15.38 0.85
N GLU A 141 10.35 14.30 1.13
CA GLU A 141 9.12 13.92 0.44
C GLU A 141 8.21 13.14 1.40
N GLU A 142 6.94 13.54 1.45
CA GLU A 142 5.88 12.82 2.15
C GLU A 142 4.70 12.64 1.19
N ARG A 143 4.31 11.40 0.92
CA ARG A 143 3.08 11.11 0.18
C ARG A 143 2.31 9.97 0.82
N THR A 144 1.00 10.03 0.69
CA THR A 144 0.08 8.99 1.15
C THR A 144 -0.59 8.36 -0.07
N LEU A 145 -0.35 7.08 -0.27
CA LEU A 145 -0.98 6.25 -1.27
C LEU A 145 -2.22 5.59 -0.67
N ARG A 146 -3.31 5.58 -1.42
CA ARG A 146 -4.55 4.92 -1.03
C ARG A 146 -4.92 3.95 -2.13
N LYS A 147 -4.72 2.65 -1.86
CA LYS A 147 -4.99 1.60 -2.84
C LYS A 147 -5.87 0.51 -2.24
N PRO A 148 -6.86 -0.01 -3.00
CA PRO A 148 -7.67 -1.11 -2.51
C PRO A 148 -6.86 -2.41 -2.50
N PHE A 149 -7.09 -3.26 -1.50
CA PHE A 149 -6.40 -4.55 -1.40
C PHE A 149 -6.61 -5.49 -2.60
N ARG A 150 -7.67 -5.27 -3.38
CA ARG A 150 -7.97 -6.05 -4.59
C ARG A 150 -6.89 -5.98 -5.67
N GLU A 151 -6.01 -4.97 -5.64
CA GLU A 151 -4.94 -4.85 -6.64
C GLU A 151 -3.87 -5.95 -6.51
N TRP A 152 -3.70 -6.55 -5.32
CA TRP A 152 -2.68 -7.57 -5.07
C TRP A 152 -3.18 -8.81 -4.32
N PHE A 153 -4.48 -8.91 -4.04
CA PHE A 153 -5.11 -10.12 -3.48
C PHE A 153 -6.11 -10.72 -4.47
N ASP A 154 -5.97 -12.04 -4.69
CA ASP A 154 -6.92 -12.82 -5.49
C ASP A 154 -8.18 -13.19 -4.67
N LEU A 155 -9.28 -13.55 -5.34
CA LEU A 155 -10.55 -13.99 -4.74
C LEU A 155 -10.37 -15.18 -3.79
N LYS A 156 -9.35 -16.01 -4.05
CA LYS A 156 -9.00 -17.18 -3.24
C LYS A 156 -8.11 -16.85 -2.03
N GLY A 157 -7.74 -15.59 -1.83
CA GLY A 157 -6.91 -15.17 -0.69
C GLY A 157 -5.40 -15.36 -0.88
N HIS A 158 -4.93 -15.48 -2.12
CA HIS A 158 -3.50 -15.52 -2.43
C HIS A 158 -2.95 -14.11 -2.63
N PHE A 159 -1.75 -13.86 -2.11
CA PHE A 159 -1.03 -12.60 -2.28
C PHE A 159 -0.18 -12.62 -3.56
N ILE A 160 -0.44 -11.68 -4.46
CA ILE A 160 0.28 -11.55 -5.73
C ILE A 160 1.34 -10.46 -5.58
N VAL A 161 2.60 -10.88 -5.56
CA VAL A 161 3.74 -10.01 -5.22
C VAL A 161 4.05 -8.97 -6.31
N GLN A 162 3.87 -9.32 -7.58
CA GLN A 162 4.21 -8.45 -8.72
C GLN A 162 3.47 -7.10 -8.73
N PRO A 163 2.12 -7.03 -8.71
CA PRO A 163 1.41 -5.75 -8.72
C PRO A 163 1.71 -4.89 -7.48
N PHE A 164 2.01 -5.54 -6.35
CA PHE A 164 2.43 -4.84 -5.14
C PHE A 164 3.80 -4.16 -5.31
N GLN A 165 4.75 -4.85 -5.92
CA GLN A 165 6.10 -4.31 -6.19
C GLN A 165 6.07 -3.18 -7.22
N GLU A 166 5.24 -3.32 -8.25
CA GLU A 166 5.03 -2.30 -9.28
C GLU A 166 4.44 -1.02 -8.70
N MET A 167 3.42 -1.16 -7.83
CA MET A 167 2.82 -0.04 -7.12
C MET A 167 3.86 0.73 -6.28
N LEU A 168 4.76 0.02 -5.59
CA LEU A 168 5.80 0.67 -4.79
C LEU A 168 6.86 1.35 -5.66
N ALA A 169 7.32 0.68 -6.72
CA ALA A 169 8.31 1.20 -7.64
C ALA A 169 7.81 2.43 -8.41
N SER A 170 6.53 2.45 -8.80
CA SER A 170 5.93 3.59 -9.54
C SER A 170 5.71 4.82 -8.67
N ASN A 171 5.44 4.64 -7.37
CA ASN A 171 5.05 5.74 -6.49
C ASN A 171 6.20 6.30 -5.65
N ILE A 172 7.25 5.53 -5.40
CA ILE A 172 8.39 5.93 -4.56
C ILE A 172 9.62 6.10 -5.44
N SER A 173 10.00 7.35 -5.71
CA SER A 173 11.10 7.72 -6.62
C SER A 173 12.43 7.04 -6.27
N VAL A 174 12.71 6.83 -4.97
CA VAL A 174 13.94 6.18 -4.50
C VAL A 174 13.93 4.66 -4.74
N ILE A 175 12.74 4.04 -4.72
CA ILE A 175 12.60 2.60 -4.99
C ILE A 175 12.60 2.36 -6.52
N GLY A 176 11.90 3.21 -7.28
CA GLY A 176 11.92 3.14 -8.75
C GLY A 176 13.29 3.42 -9.37
N ALA A 177 14.15 4.21 -8.70
CA ALA A 177 15.53 4.41 -9.13
C ALA A 177 16.38 3.13 -9.02
N VAL A 178 16.10 2.27 -8.03
CA VAL A 178 16.81 1.01 -7.77
C VAL A 178 16.20 -0.15 -8.56
N ASP A 179 14.87 -0.21 -8.68
CA ASP A 179 14.15 -1.23 -9.44
C ASP A 179 13.49 -0.68 -10.70
N GLN A 180 14.31 -0.22 -11.65
CA GLN A 180 13.83 0.25 -12.96
C GLN A 180 13.09 -0.84 -13.76
N LYS A 181 13.27 -2.13 -13.42
CA LYS A 181 12.62 -3.26 -14.11
C LYS A 181 11.15 -3.40 -13.75
N ARG A 182 10.75 -3.01 -12.54
CA ARG A 182 9.36 -3.07 -12.06
C ARG A 182 8.67 -1.71 -11.98
N VAL A 183 9.36 -0.64 -12.38
CA VAL A 183 8.69 0.61 -12.69
C VAL A 183 7.82 0.36 -13.92
N VAL A 184 6.54 0.05 -13.67
CA VAL A 184 5.52 0.29 -14.67
C VAL A 184 5.54 1.79 -14.88
N LYS A 185 6.23 2.23 -15.93
CA LYS A 185 5.85 3.49 -16.55
C LYS A 185 4.37 3.31 -16.82
N ASN A 186 3.53 4.08 -16.15
CA ASN A 186 2.24 4.41 -16.72
C ASN A 186 2.55 5.24 -17.98
N GLU A 187 3.12 4.59 -19.01
CA GLU A 187 2.69 4.85 -20.36
C GLU A 187 1.20 4.56 -20.27
N LYS A 188 0.45 5.64 -20.12
CA LYS A 188 -0.84 5.71 -20.77
C LYS A 188 -0.58 5.22 -22.19
N LYS A 189 -0.81 3.93 -22.46
CA LYS A 189 -1.27 3.48 -23.77
C LYS A 189 -2.64 4.13 -23.97
N VAL A 190 -2.58 5.43 -24.24
CA VAL A 190 -3.45 6.05 -25.21
C VAL A 190 -2.72 5.80 -26.54
N GLU A 191 -2.81 4.57 -27.01
CA GLU A 191 -2.76 4.34 -28.46
C GLU A 191 -4.23 4.39 -28.88
N GLN A 192 -4.69 5.15 -29.86
CA GLN A 192 -4.12 6.26 -30.62
C GLN A 192 -5.29 6.66 -31.53
N GLU A 193 -5.85 7.86 -31.44
CA GLU A 193 -6.50 8.46 -32.61
C GLU A 193 -6.26 9.97 -32.55
N GLY A 194 -5.15 10.38 -33.15
CA GLY A 194 -5.10 11.68 -33.76
C GLY A 194 -5.98 11.65 -35.00
N GLN A 195 -7.17 12.21 -34.90
CA GLN A 195 -7.82 12.81 -36.06
C GLN A 195 -8.59 14.04 -35.62
N ALA A 196 -8.25 15.14 -36.28
CA ALA A 196 -8.68 16.49 -36.00
C ALA A 196 -10.21 16.63 -35.87
N ASP A 197 -10.62 17.46 -34.91
CA ASP A 197 -11.86 18.24 -34.84
C ASP A 197 -12.97 17.84 -35.83
N LEU A 198 -13.66 16.75 -35.54
CA LEU A 198 -14.98 16.46 -36.11
C LEU A 198 -15.96 16.30 -34.95
N SER A 199 -17.05 17.05 -35.01
CA SER A 199 -18.06 17.11 -33.96
C SER A 199 -18.73 15.74 -33.78
N MET A 200 -19.21 15.44 -32.56
CA MET A 200 -19.89 14.18 -32.26
C MET A 200 -21.07 13.91 -33.22
N ASP A 201 -21.67 14.95 -33.78
CA ASP A 201 -22.80 14.86 -34.69
C ASP A 201 -22.42 14.23 -36.03
N ASP A 202 -21.21 14.51 -36.53
CA ASP A 202 -20.69 13.92 -37.77
C ASP A 202 -20.40 12.43 -37.62
N LYS A 203 -19.95 12.01 -36.42
CA LYS A 203 -19.74 10.58 -36.08
C LYS A 203 -21.05 9.82 -35.98
N TRP A 204 -22.09 10.44 -35.39
CA TRP A 204 -23.42 9.86 -35.33
C TRP A 204 -24.07 9.73 -36.73
N ALA A 205 -23.90 10.74 -37.59
CA ALA A 205 -24.43 10.70 -38.95
C ALA A 205 -23.77 9.62 -39.82
N ALA A 206 -22.46 9.42 -39.68
CA ALA A 206 -21.73 8.36 -40.39
C ALA A 206 -22.19 6.95 -39.96
N LEU A 207 -22.33 6.71 -38.66
CA LEU A 207 -22.81 5.42 -38.13
C LEU A 207 -24.25 5.11 -38.53
N LEU A 208 -25.11 6.12 -38.60
CA LEU A 208 -26.48 5.94 -39.08
C LEU A 208 -26.52 5.63 -40.58
N LYS A 209 -25.63 6.23 -41.36
CA LYS A 209 -25.51 5.96 -42.81
C LYS A 209 -24.96 4.57 -43.11
N GLU A 210 -24.02 4.09 -42.29
CA GLU A 210 -23.48 2.73 -42.37
C GLU A 210 -24.52 1.69 -41.91
N SER A 211 -25.31 2.00 -40.88
CA SER A 211 -26.42 1.15 -40.41
C SER A 211 -27.60 1.09 -41.40
N SER A 212 -27.78 2.11 -42.25
CA SER A 212 -28.92 2.21 -43.18
C SER A 212 -28.62 1.79 -44.63
N GLY A 213 -27.42 1.26 -44.92
CA GLY A 213 -27.04 0.84 -46.27
C GLY A 213 -26.57 -0.61 -46.33
N ASP A 214 -27.52 -1.55 -46.53
CA ASP A 214 -27.45 -2.66 -47.51
C ASP A 214 -28.54 -3.70 -47.20
N VAL A 215 -29.71 -3.52 -47.82
CA VAL A 215 -30.57 -4.63 -48.23
C VAL A 215 -30.86 -4.43 -49.71
N GLU A 216 -29.86 -4.71 -50.54
CA GLU A 216 -30.12 -5.10 -51.94
C GLU A 216 -30.60 -6.56 -51.94
N THR A 217 -31.88 -6.77 -52.22
CA THR A 217 -32.36 -8.04 -52.78
C THR A 217 -32.81 -7.79 -54.21
N SER A 218 -32.09 -8.47 -55.11
CA SER A 218 -32.30 -8.50 -56.56
C SER A 218 -33.54 -9.30 -56.94
N GLY A 219 -34.34 -8.80 -57.89
CA GLY A 219 -35.20 -9.63 -58.74
C GLY A 219 -36.53 -9.02 -59.23
N ALA A 220 -36.61 -8.84 -60.56
CA ALA A 220 -37.80 -8.83 -61.43
C ALA A 220 -38.53 -7.49 -61.80
N GLU A 221 -38.14 -6.99 -62.98
CA GLU A 221 -38.94 -6.57 -64.15
C GLU A 221 -40.16 -5.61 -64.09
N LYS A 222 -40.06 -4.63 -65.02
CA LYS A 222 -41.08 -3.96 -65.88
C LYS A 222 -41.71 -2.62 -65.46
N ALA A 223 -41.29 -1.62 -66.25
CA ALA A 223 -42.10 -0.76 -67.12
C ALA A 223 -42.52 0.66 -66.65
N ALA A 224 -42.02 1.62 -67.44
CA ALA A 224 -42.69 2.79 -68.00
C ALA A 224 -43.02 4.02 -67.11
N GLY A 225 -42.43 5.16 -67.51
CA GLY A 225 -43.23 6.36 -67.80
C GLY A 225 -42.93 7.63 -67.00
N GLY A 226 -42.22 8.58 -67.62
CA GLY A 226 -42.79 9.92 -67.84
C GLY A 226 -42.37 11.11 -66.97
N LYS A 227 -41.72 12.07 -67.66
CA LYS A 227 -41.84 13.55 -67.59
C LYS A 227 -41.11 14.37 -66.49
N LYS A 228 -40.15 15.18 -66.99
CA LYS A 228 -39.99 16.66 -66.89
C LYS A 228 -40.44 17.31 -65.56
N ARG A 229 -39.67 18.19 -64.92
CA ARG A 229 -39.32 19.54 -65.44
C ARG A 229 -38.36 20.28 -64.49
N SER A 230 -37.42 21.00 -65.09
CA SER A 230 -36.50 22.00 -64.52
C SER A 230 -37.18 23.14 -63.75
N LYS A 231 -36.52 23.68 -62.71
CA LYS A 231 -36.27 25.13 -62.59
C LYS A 231 -35.13 25.47 -61.60
N LYS A 232 -34.06 26.09 -62.12
CA LYS A 232 -33.13 26.99 -61.40
C LYS A 232 -33.86 28.28 -61.02
N VAL A 233 -33.60 28.85 -59.85
CA VAL A 233 -32.79 30.07 -59.63
C VAL A 233 -32.24 29.99 -58.22
#